data_AF-A0A455SLC6-F1
#
_entry.id   AF-A0A455SLC6-F1
#
_cell.length_a   1.000
_cell.length_b   1.000
_cell.length_c   1.000
_cell.angle_alpha   90.00
_cell.angle_beta   90.00
_cell.angle_gamma   90.00
#
_symmetry.space_group_name_H-M   'P 1'
#
loop_
_entity.id
_entity.type
_entity.pdbx_description
1 polymer ?
#
loop_
_entity_poly.entity_id
_entity_poly.type
_entity_poly.pdbx_seq_one_letter_code
_entity_poly.pdbx_strand_id
1 'polypeptide(L)'
;MLLTQARLRDADLTGADLTGAQLQEVDLTRVELSYANLQGADLTGATLTGVMLDEADLRAAKVTEEQLQTILSKRNVKQEP
;
A
#
# COMPACT_ATOMS: atom_id res chain seq x y z
N MET A 1 8.75 -6.55 -9.55
CA MET A 1 8.20 -5.66 -10.60
C MET A 1 8.70 -4.24 -10.33
N LEU A 2 9.20 -3.53 -11.34
CA LEU A 2 9.64 -2.14 -11.20
C LEU A 2 8.45 -1.24 -11.58
N LEU A 3 7.87 -0.55 -10.59
CA LEU A 3 6.74 0.37 -10.76
C LEU A 3 7.12 1.79 -10.32
N THR A 4 8.41 2.06 -10.14
CA THR A 4 8.93 3.37 -9.75
C THR A 4 8.42 4.42 -10.76
N GLN A 5 7.80 5.48 -10.25
CA GLN A 5 7.16 6.56 -11.04
C GLN A 5 5.85 6.20 -11.77
N ALA A 6 5.27 5.01 -11.60
CA ALA A 6 3.94 4.73 -12.11
C ALA A 6 2.90 5.63 -11.43
N ARG A 7 2.00 6.25 -12.21
CA ARG A 7 0.80 6.89 -11.66
C ARG A 7 -0.29 5.85 -11.61
N LEU A 8 -0.43 5.19 -10.46
CA LEU A 8 -1.44 4.15 -10.23
C LEU A 8 -2.71 4.71 -9.61
N ARG A 9 -2.83 6.04 -9.46
CA ARG A 9 -4.01 6.69 -8.88
C ARG A 9 -5.32 6.08 -9.40
N ASP A 10 -6.20 5.73 -8.47
CA ASP A 10 -7.51 5.11 -8.71
C ASP A 10 -7.48 3.71 -9.35
N ALA A 11 -6.31 3.05 -9.44
CA ALA A 11 -6.22 1.69 -9.97
C ALA A 11 -6.81 0.66 -9.01
N ASP A 12 -7.33 -0.42 -9.60
CA ASP A 12 -7.71 -1.65 -8.88
C ASP A 12 -6.58 -2.68 -9.00
N LEU A 13 -5.96 -2.99 -7.87
CA LEU A 13 -4.92 -4.00 -7.70
C LEU A 13 -5.35 -5.03 -6.63
N THR A 14 -6.65 -5.25 -6.48
CA THR A 14 -7.20 -6.24 -5.54
C THR A 14 -6.56 -7.61 -5.76
N GLY A 15 -5.98 -8.19 -4.71
CA GLY A 15 -5.36 -9.52 -4.78
C GLY A 15 -4.07 -9.61 -5.60
N ALA A 16 -3.48 -8.48 -6.02
CA ALA A 16 -2.25 -8.49 -6.79
C ALA A 16 -1.06 -9.05 -5.99
N ASP A 17 -0.19 -9.81 -6.64
CA ASP A 17 1.12 -10.17 -6.09
C ASP A 17 2.15 -9.09 -6.41
N LEU A 18 2.50 -8.32 -5.38
CA LEU A 18 3.47 -7.24 -5.40
C LEU A 18 4.66 -7.55 -4.46
N THR A 19 4.93 -8.83 -4.23
CA THR A 19 6.07 -9.27 -3.40
C THR A 19 7.37 -8.64 -3.90
N GLY A 20 8.08 -7.94 -3.00
CA GLY A 20 9.33 -7.25 -3.31
C GLY A 20 9.22 -6.14 -4.35
N ALA A 21 8.02 -5.62 -4.62
CA ALA A 21 7.82 -4.54 -5.59
C ALA A 21 8.57 -3.27 -5.16
N GLN A 22 9.14 -2.57 -6.15
CA GLN A 22 9.74 -1.26 -5.94
C GLN A 22 8.70 -0.19 -6.24
N LEU A 23 8.10 0.36 -5.18
CA LEU A 23 7.01 1.35 -5.20
C LEU A 23 7.44 2.68 -4.56
N GLN A 24 8.74 2.98 -4.53
CA GLN A 24 9.24 4.24 -3.96
C GLN A 24 8.65 5.42 -4.73
N GLU A 25 8.20 6.43 -3.99
CA GLU A 25 7.66 7.69 -4.54
C GLU A 25 6.47 7.53 -5.52
N VAL A 26 5.83 6.35 -5.56
CA VAL A 26 4.66 6.09 -6.40
C VAL A 26 3.43 6.79 -5.84
N ASP A 27 2.62 7.38 -6.72
CA ASP A 27 1.30 7.90 -6.34
C ASP A 27 0.28 6.75 -6.29
N LEU A 28 -0.01 6.29 -5.06
CA LEU A 28 -1.03 5.27 -4.75
C LEU A 28 -2.32 5.89 -4.20
N THR A 29 -2.59 7.16 -4.54
CA THR A 29 -3.81 7.84 -4.11
C THR A 29 -5.05 7.06 -4.56
N ARG A 30 -5.90 6.69 -3.58
CA ARG A 30 -7.16 5.94 -3.78
C ARG A 30 -7.02 4.61 -4.53
N VAL A 31 -5.85 3.99 -4.50
CA VAL A 31 -5.65 2.64 -5.09
C VAL A 31 -6.33 1.60 -4.20
N GLU A 32 -6.96 0.62 -4.83
CA GLU A 32 -7.47 -0.58 -4.16
C GLU A 32 -6.39 -1.66 -4.13
N LEU A 33 -5.86 -1.96 -2.94
CA LEU A 33 -4.85 -2.99 -2.67
C LEU A 33 -5.36 -4.04 -1.69
N SER A 34 -6.67 -4.13 -1.48
CA SER A 34 -7.24 -5.16 -0.61
C SER A 34 -6.83 -6.55 -1.08
N TYR A 35 -6.49 -7.42 -0.14
CA TYR A 35 -5.97 -8.78 -0.36
C TYR A 35 -4.64 -8.86 -1.15
N ALA A 36 -3.99 -7.75 -1.47
CA ALA A 36 -2.71 -7.76 -2.19
C ALA A 36 -1.57 -8.29 -1.31
N ASN A 37 -0.61 -8.98 -1.93
CA ASN A 37 0.61 -9.40 -1.26
C ASN A 37 1.71 -8.34 -1.50
N LEU A 38 2.04 -7.55 -0.47
CA LEU A 38 3.07 -6.52 -0.49
C LEU A 38 4.30 -6.94 0.33
N GLN A 39 4.50 -8.24 0.55
CA GLN A 39 5.59 -8.72 1.39
C GLN A 39 6.94 -8.25 0.82
N GLY A 40 7.74 -7.58 1.65
CA GLY A 40 9.04 -7.05 1.24
C GLY A 40 9.00 -5.91 0.23
N ALA A 41 7.82 -5.40 -0.15
CA ALA A 41 7.70 -4.25 -1.05
C ALA A 41 8.30 -3.00 -0.39
N ASP A 42 8.90 -2.14 -1.20
CA ASP A 42 9.46 -0.88 -0.72
C ASP A 42 8.55 0.27 -1.15
N LEU A 43 7.79 0.78 -0.18
CA LEU A 43 6.79 1.85 -0.35
C LEU A 43 7.37 3.21 0.06
N THR A 44 8.67 3.34 0.33
CA THR A 44 9.26 4.57 0.87
C THR A 44 8.90 5.79 0.02
N GLY A 45 8.24 6.78 0.63
CA GLY A 45 7.82 8.01 -0.05
C GLY A 45 6.58 7.90 -0.95
N ALA A 46 5.97 6.73 -1.09
CA ALA A 46 4.71 6.56 -1.80
C ALA A 46 3.56 7.38 -1.16
N THR A 47 2.69 7.95 -2.00
CA THR A 47 1.49 8.65 -1.53
C THR A 47 0.38 7.65 -1.23
N LEU A 48 -0.03 7.51 0.03
CA LEU A 48 -1.02 6.51 0.50
C LEU A 48 -2.41 7.11 0.81
N THR A 49 -2.66 8.35 0.38
CA THR A 49 -3.92 9.04 0.64
C THR A 49 -5.10 8.25 0.06
N GLY A 50 -6.03 7.82 0.92
CA GLY A 50 -7.19 7.06 0.49
C GLY A 50 -6.94 5.63 -0.02
N VAL A 51 -5.70 5.10 0.02
CA VAL A 51 -5.42 3.70 -0.35
C VAL A 51 -6.26 2.73 0.50
N MET A 52 -6.79 1.67 -0.11
CA MET A 52 -7.48 0.59 0.59
C MET A 52 -6.52 -0.60 0.70
N LEU A 53 -6.32 -1.11 1.92
CA LEU A 53 -5.27 -2.10 2.26
C LEU A 53 -5.88 -3.26 3.06
N ASP A 54 -7.14 -3.56 2.82
CA ASP A 54 -7.89 -4.49 3.64
C ASP A 54 -7.38 -5.90 3.43
N GLU A 55 -6.98 -6.58 4.50
CA GLU A 55 -6.35 -7.90 4.42
C GLU A 55 -5.06 -7.94 3.57
N ALA A 56 -4.45 -6.79 3.25
CA ALA A 56 -3.19 -6.75 2.52
C ALA A 56 -2.01 -7.22 3.39
N ASP A 57 -1.14 -8.06 2.82
CA ASP A 57 0.04 -8.54 3.53
C ASP A 57 1.22 -7.57 3.37
N LEU A 58 1.47 -6.79 4.42
CA LEU A 58 2.54 -5.80 4.48
C LEU A 58 3.77 -6.30 5.27
N ARG A 59 3.90 -7.61 5.54
CA ARG A 59 5.05 -8.14 6.29
C ARG A 59 6.36 -7.79 5.58
N ALA A 60 7.35 -7.31 6.34
CA ALA A 60 8.64 -6.86 5.83
C ALA A 60 8.59 -5.74 4.77
N ALA A 61 7.43 -5.11 4.53
CA ALA A 61 7.36 -3.94 3.67
C ALA A 61 8.14 -2.78 4.28
N LYS A 62 8.86 -2.03 3.46
CA LYS A 62 9.57 -0.82 3.89
C LYS A 62 8.64 0.37 3.75
N VAL A 63 8.47 1.09 4.85
CA VAL A 63 7.62 2.28 4.95
C VAL A 63 8.33 3.33 5.81
N THR A 64 7.98 4.60 5.63
CA THR A 64 8.37 5.67 6.54
C THR A 64 7.50 5.66 7.81
N GLU A 65 7.92 6.40 8.85
CA GLU A 65 7.11 6.58 10.06
C GLU A 65 5.73 7.16 9.75
N GLU A 66 5.66 8.18 8.89
CA GLU A 66 4.39 8.80 8.46
C GLU A 66 3.46 7.81 7.75
N GLN A 67 4.02 6.95 6.89
CA GLN A 67 3.27 5.91 6.20
C GLN A 67 2.79 4.83 7.16
N LEU A 68 3.60 4.46 8.16
CA LEU A 68 3.20 3.53 9.21
C LEU A 68 1.99 4.07 9.99
N GLN A 69 2.03 5.34 10.40
CA GLN A 69 0.88 6.00 11.07
C GLN A 69 -0.37 5.99 10.17
N THR A 70 -0.21 6.31 8.89
CA THR A 70 -1.30 6.25 7.91
C THR A 70 -1.91 4.85 7.81
N ILE A 71 -1.07 3.80 7.70
CA ILE A 71 -1.52 2.41 7.61
C ILE A 71 -2.23 1.97 8.89
N LEU A 72 -1.67 2.30 10.06
CA LEU A 72 -2.24 1.93 11.36
C LEU A 72 -3.57 2.65 11.63
N SER A 73 -3.67 3.92 11.25
CA SER A 73 -4.92 4.69 11.37
C SER A 73 -6.07 3.99 10.65
N LYS A 74 -5.82 3.41 9.48
CA LYS A 74 -6.82 2.69 8.67
C LYS A 74 -7.22 1.33 9.26
N ARG A 75 -6.27 0.59 9.86
CA ARG A 75 -6.57 -0.69 10.53
C ARG A 75 -7.50 -0.51 11.72
N ASN A 76 -7.38 0.60 12.43
CA ASN A 76 -8.17 0.87 13.64
C ASN A 76 -9.58 1.38 13.34
N VAL A 77 -9.90 1.79 12.10
CA VAL A 77 -11.27 2.21 11.73
C VAL A 77 -12.17 1.02 11.37
N LYS A 78 -11.63 -0.20 11.25
CA LYS A 78 -12.39 -1.41 10.92
C LYS A 78 -12.98 -2.16 12.11
N GLN A 79 -13.08 -1.52 13.27
CA GLN A 79 -13.77 -2.07 14.44
C GLN A 79 -15.04 -1.28 14.72
N GLU A 80 -16.10 -1.55 13.98
CA GLU A 80 -17.48 -1.37 14.44
C GLU A 80 -18.31 -2.57 13.92
N PRO A 81 -19.28 -3.07 14.71
CA PRO A 81 -19.76 -4.46 14.72
C PRO A 81 -20.41 -4.98 13.45
#